data_AF-A0A8S0TMF3-F1
#
_entry.id   AF-A0A8S0TMF3-F1
#
_cell.length_a   1.000
_cell.length_b   1.000
_cell.length_c   1.000
_cell.angle_alpha   90.00
_cell.angle_beta   90.00
_cell.angle_gamma   90.00
#
_symmetry.space_group_name_H-M   'P 1'
#
loop_
_entity.id
_entity.type
_entity.pdbx_description
1 polymer ?
#
loop_
_entity_poly.entity_id
_entity_poly.type
_entity_poly.pdbx_seq_one_letter_code
_entity_poly.pdbx_strand_id
1 'polypeptide(L)' 'MMQFALNLEHLESDFFLHSALGYGLDEVAPYLVMEGPPPTGAQKAHLDFLAENVITEFGFQEVGHLRDVTQPEMRFGG' A
#
# COMPACT_ATOMS: atom_id res chain seq x y z
N MET A 1 -3.44 -19.24 5.47
CA MET A 1 -3.09 -18.04 6.25
C MET A 1 -2.35 -16.99 5.42
N MET A 2 -1.36 -17.36 4.58
CA MET A 2 -0.59 -16.40 3.77
C MET A 2 -1.45 -15.46 2.89
N GLN A 3 -2.43 -15.98 2.15
CA GLN A 3 -3.28 -15.15 1.29
C GLN A 3 -4.11 -14.11 2.07
N PHE A 4 -4.54 -14.45 3.29
CA PHE A 4 -5.29 -13.50 4.12
C PHE A 4 -4.39 -12.35 4.56
N ALA A 5 -3.17 -12.64 5.01
CA ALA A 5 -2.19 -11.61 5.35
C ALA A 5 -1.89 -10.73 4.14
N LEU A 6 -1.59 -11.31 2.98
CA LEU A 6 -1.31 -10.56 1.76
C LEU A 6 -2.49 -9.63 1.36
N ASN A 7 -3.73 -10.11 1.44
CA ASN A 7 -4.89 -9.28 1.18
C ASN A 7 -5.07 -8.14 2.20
N LEU A 8 -4.64 -8.35 3.45
CA LEU A 8 -4.67 -7.34 4.50
C LEU A 8 -3.63 -6.24 4.22
N GLU A 9 -2.41 -6.61 3.87
CA GLU A 9 -1.34 -5.66 3.47
C GLU A 9 -1.78 -4.82 2.25
N HIS A 10 -2.48 -5.43 1.29
CA HIS A 10 -3.09 -4.72 0.16
C HIS A 10 -4.13 -3.69 0.61
N LEU A 11 -5.04 -4.10 1.50
CA LEU A 11 -6.08 -3.24 2.04
C LEU A 11 -5.46 -2.06 2.82
N GLU A 12 -4.48 -2.32 3.67
CA GLU A 12 -3.82 -1.30 4.49
C GLU A 12 -3.03 -0.32 3.62
N SER A 13 -2.30 -0.82 2.62
CA SER A 13 -1.61 0.01 1.64
C SER A 13 -2.55 0.96 0.91
N ASP A 14 -3.63 0.44 0.29
CA ASP A 14 -4.61 1.29 -0.40
C ASP A 14 -5.32 2.25 0.57
N PHE A 15 -5.65 1.80 1.78
CA PHE A 15 -6.31 2.63 2.79
C PHE A 15 -5.45 3.83 3.19
N PHE A 16 -4.18 3.61 3.54
CA PHE A 16 -3.29 4.67 3.97
C PHE A 16 -2.90 5.59 2.81
N LEU A 17 -2.56 5.04 1.65
CA LEU A 17 -2.17 5.83 0.47
C LEU A 17 -3.32 6.70 -0.02
N HIS A 18 -4.54 6.16 -0.15
CA HIS A 18 -5.68 7.00 -0.52
C HIS A 18 -5.98 8.04 0.55
N SER A 19 -5.92 7.68 1.83
CA SER A 19 -6.21 8.63 2.92
C SER A 19 -5.26 9.84 2.92
N ALA A 20 -3.97 9.64 2.67
CA ALA A 20 -2.99 10.74 2.67
C ALA A 20 -2.79 11.41 1.31
N LEU A 21 -2.71 10.64 0.22
CA LEU A 21 -2.29 11.12 -1.10
C LEU A 21 -3.45 11.29 -2.09
N GLY A 22 -4.55 10.56 -1.88
CA GLY A 22 -5.71 10.54 -2.76
C GLY A 22 -5.64 9.52 -3.89
N TYR A 23 -4.56 8.75 -3.98
CA TYR A 23 -4.36 7.64 -4.92
C TYR A 23 -3.73 6.44 -4.19
N GLY A 24 -3.80 5.26 -4.79
CA GLY A 24 -3.48 4.00 -4.13
C GLY A 24 -2.21 3.34 -4.62
N LEU A 25 -2.14 2.03 -4.38
CA LEU A 25 -1.04 1.17 -4.79
C LEU A 25 -0.86 1.12 -6.31
N ASP A 26 -1.94 1.33 -7.06
CA ASP A 26 -1.97 1.38 -8.52
C ASP A 26 -1.11 2.52 -9.11
N GLU A 27 -0.96 3.62 -8.38
CA GLU A 27 -0.07 4.72 -8.76
C GLU A 27 1.32 4.59 -8.09
N VAL A 28 1.38 4.18 -6.81
CA VAL A 28 2.65 4.13 -6.05
C VAL A 28 3.55 2.96 -6.43
N ALA A 29 2.96 1.79 -6.65
CA ALA A 29 3.67 0.58 -7.06
C ALA A 29 2.77 -0.32 -7.93
N PRO A 30 2.45 0.09 -9.18
CA PRO A 30 1.49 -0.63 -10.04
C PRO A 30 1.83 -2.12 -10.24
N TYR A 31 3.12 -2.49 -10.17
CA TYR A 31 3.61 -3.85 -10.27
C TYR A 31 3.25 -4.75 -9.07
N LEU A 32 2.72 -4.19 -7.98
CA LEU A 32 2.29 -4.90 -6.78
C LEU A 32 0.76 -5.07 -6.70
N VAL A 33 -0.03 -4.52 -7.62
CA VAL A 33 -1.52 -4.57 -7.56
C VAL A 33 -2.09 -5.98 -7.75
N MET A 34 -1.31 -6.90 -8.35
CA MET A 34 -1.68 -8.31 -8.56
C MET A 34 -3.05 -8.50 -9.25
N GLU A 35 -3.32 -7.71 -10.30
CA GLU A 35 -4.53 -7.78 -11.13
C GLU A 35 -5.87 -7.49 -10.40
N GLY A 36 -5.84 -6.98 -9.17
CA GLY A 36 -7.04 -6.55 -8.45
C GLY A 36 -7.65 -5.26 -9.03
N PRO A 37 -8.98 -5.08 -8.99
CA PRO A 37 -9.59 -3.81 -9.34
C PRO A 37 -9.20 -2.73 -8.32
N PRO A 38 -9.06 -1.45 -8.73
CA PRO A 38 -8.83 -0.37 -7.79
C PRO A 38 -10.00 -0.23 -6.80
N PRO A 39 -9.75 0.26 -5.58
CA PRO A 39 -10.78 0.42 -4.56
C PRO A 39 -11.89 1.38 -5.04
N THR A 40 -13.15 1.01 -4.79
CA THR A 40 -14.29 1.85 -5.15
C THR A 40 -14.58 2.85 -4.03
N GLY A 41 -14.59 4.14 -4.36
CA GLY A 41 -14.98 5.22 -3.45
C GLY A 41 -13.90 5.67 -2.47
N ALA A 42 -12.65 5.21 -2.64
CA ALA A 42 -11.51 5.72 -1.89
C ALA A 42 -11.25 7.20 -2.23
N GLN A 43 -10.95 8.01 -1.22
CA GLN A 43 -10.77 9.46 -1.34
C GLN A 43 -9.68 9.93 -0.40
N LYS A 44 -9.07 11.07 -0.73
CA LYS A 44 -8.17 11.78 0.19
C LYS A 44 -8.93 12.23 1.44
N ALA A 45 -8.41 11.90 2.60
CA ALA A 45 -8.95 12.34 3.87
C ALA A 45 -8.54 13.80 4.17
N HIS A 46 -9.36 14.50 4.94
CA HIS A 46 -9.02 15.83 5.43
C HIS A 46 -8.22 15.70 6.72
N LEU A 47 -6.90 15.54 6.57
CA LEU A 47 -5.94 15.38 7.66
C LEU A 47 -5.19 16.70 7.92
N ASP A 48 -4.77 16.91 9.17
CA ASP A 48 -3.77 17.94 9.44
C ASP A 48 -2.38 17.50 8.93
N PHE A 49 -1.42 18.42 8.92
CA PHE A 49 -0.08 18.16 8.40
C PHE A 49 0.63 17.00 9.12
N LEU A 50 0.45 16.86 10.44
CA LEU A 50 1.12 15.80 11.19
C LEU A 50 0.52 14.44 10.83
N ALA A 51 -0.81 14.34 10.86
CA ALA A 51 -1.51 13.12 10.52
C ALA A 51 -1.28 12.71 9.06
N GLU A 52 -1.28 13.64 8.11
CA GLU A 52 -1.00 13.33 6.70
C GLU A 52 0.39 12.71 6.52
N ASN A 53 1.43 13.26 7.18
CA ASN A 53 2.78 12.70 7.10
C ASN A 53 2.87 11.30 7.73
N VAL A 54 2.31 11.11 8.93
CA VAL A 54 2.34 9.80 9.61
C VAL A 54 1.59 8.74 8.79
N ILE A 55 0.42 9.08 8.23
CA ILE A 55 -0.34 8.16 7.39
C ILE A 55 0.38 7.87 6.07
N THR A 56 1.10 8.85 5.52
CA THR A 56 1.97 8.63 4.35
C THR A 56 3.08 7.62 4.65
N GLU A 57 3.72 7.73 5.83
CA GLU A 57 4.75 6.79 6.27
C GLU A 57 4.20 5.36 6.41
N PHE A 58 3.00 5.19 7.00
CA PHE A 58 2.34 3.89 7.05
C PHE A 58 2.02 3.34 5.66
N GLY A 59 1.51 4.15 4.74
CA GLY A 59 1.27 3.71 3.37
C GLY A 59 2.53 3.16 2.70
N PHE A 60 3.68 3.81 2.88
CA PHE A 60 4.95 3.31 2.35
C PHE A 60 5.48 2.07 3.07
N GLN A 61 5.18 1.91 4.37
CA GLN A 61 5.53 0.71 5.11
C GLN A 61 4.81 -0.52 4.55
N GLU A 62 3.50 -0.42 4.30
CA GLU A 62 2.72 -1.55 3.77
C GLU A 62 3.11 -1.89 2.32
N VAL A 63 3.46 -0.90 1.50
CA VAL A 63 4.09 -1.14 0.18
C VAL A 63 5.39 -1.95 0.33
N GLY A 64 6.18 -1.66 1.36
CA GLY A 64 7.39 -2.41 1.71
C GLY A 64 7.08 -3.86 2.08
N HIS A 65 6.08 -4.10 2.93
CA HIS A 65 5.64 -5.45 3.29
C HIS A 65 5.16 -6.25 2.08
N LEU A 66 4.35 -5.64 1.20
CA LEU A 66 3.91 -6.25 -0.06
C LEU A 66 5.10 -6.67 -0.93
N ARG A 67 6.11 -5.80 -1.05
CA ARG A 67 7.33 -6.11 -1.81
C ARG A 67 8.10 -7.28 -1.18
N ASP A 68 8.27 -7.29 0.14
CA ASP A 68 9.00 -8.33 0.85
C ASP A 68 8.35 -9.72 0.69
N VAL A 69 7.01 -9.77 0.69
CA VAL A 69 6.25 -11.02 0.54
C VAL A 69 6.18 -11.49 -0.91
N THR A 70 6.02 -10.57 -1.87
CA THR A 70 5.82 -10.92 -3.29
C THR A 70 7.12 -11.06 -4.07
N GLN A 71 8.22 -10.45 -3.60
CA GLN A 71 9.53 -10.45 -4.26
C GLN A 71 10.69 -10.84 -3.32
N PRO A 72 10.63 -12.03 -2.68
CA PRO A 72 11.68 -12.46 -1.75
C PRO A 72 13.05 -12.63 -2.41
N GLU A 73 13.09 -12.95 -3.71
CA GLU A 73 14.34 -13.20 -4.47
C GLU A 73 15.23 -11.95 -4.63
N MET A 74 14.67 -10.73 -4.62
CA MET A 74 15.47 -9.50 -4.81
C MET A 74 16.30 -9.10 -3.56
N ARG A 75 16.09 -9.77 -2.43
CA ARG A 75 16.79 -9.46 -1.17
C ARG A 75 18.13 -10.18 -1.00
N PHE A 76 18.38 -11.24 -1.79
CA PHE A 76 19.57 -12.10 -1.67
C PHE A 76 20.35 -12.29 -2.99
N GLY A 77 20.05 -11.50 -4.02
CA GLY A 77 20.85 -11.47 -5.25
C GLY A 77 22.14 -10.67 -5.05
N GLY A 78 23.29 -11.33 -5.18
CA GLY A 78 24.61 -10.71 -5.32
C GLY A 78 24.89 -10.19 -6.73
#